data_AF-A0A969LHK5-F1
#
_entry.id   AF-A0A969LHK5-F1
#
_cell.length_a   1.000
_cell.length_b   1.000
_cell.length_c   1.000
_cell.angle_alpha   90.00
_cell.angle_beta   90.00
_cell.angle_gamma   90.00
#
_symmetry.space_group_name_H-M   'P 1'
#
loop_
_entity.id
_entity.type
_entity.pdbx_description
1 polymer ?
#
loop_
_entity_poly.entity_id
_entity_poly.type
_entity_poly.pdbx_seq_one_letter_code
_entity_poly.pdbx_strand_id
1 'polypeptide(L)'
;SSASRTRADRGSSSIEWPERASELLPATRIEIILGETDDPNVRRATVRGLGTASNRVARLADVMSFLDSQTAWLGASITYLQGDASTRSYARLSRDGRTALLMDAPRQPDGPPIRDGKPYSRIAHLAEDMVRAFAAIAAPLRAASLSAPEILAEDLDNGLLLVEDFGDRVFSAEVAAGTLAQDKLWRAAVDVLVALQRSPAPERLPLRRGGHRVLPTYDRAPCRSRWSCSSTGIGRRCAANRSRPVCVPSS
;
A
#
# COMPACT_ATOMS: atom_id res chain seq x y z
N SER A 1 -38.25 -16.39 -19.97
CA SER A 1 -37.49 -16.08 -21.19
C SER A 1 -37.05 -14.63 -21.10
N SER A 2 -35.79 -14.38 -20.74
CA SER A 2 -35.16 -13.04 -20.83
C SER A 2 -33.65 -13.19 -20.63
N ALA A 3 -32.97 -13.74 -21.64
CA ALA A 3 -31.51 -13.60 -21.73
C ALA A 3 -31.24 -12.19 -22.30
N SER A 4 -30.98 -11.22 -21.42
CA SER A 4 -30.59 -9.87 -21.83
C SER A 4 -29.20 -9.92 -22.45
N ARG A 5 -29.14 -9.63 -23.75
CA ARG A 5 -27.93 -9.63 -24.57
C ARG A 5 -27.19 -8.31 -24.33
N THR A 6 -26.03 -8.37 -23.70
CA THR A 6 -25.10 -7.22 -23.68
C THR A 6 -23.69 -7.73 -23.96
N ARG A 7 -23.15 -7.33 -25.11
CA ARG A 7 -21.76 -7.58 -25.50
C ARG A 7 -20.87 -6.79 -24.55
N ALA A 8 -20.31 -7.47 -23.56
CA ALA A 8 -19.52 -6.86 -22.51
C ALA A 8 -18.05 -6.72 -22.95
N ASP A 9 -17.75 -5.78 -23.83
CA ASP A 9 -16.34 -5.37 -24.02
C ASP A 9 -15.86 -4.45 -22.88
N ARG A 10 -16.78 -3.86 -22.08
CA ARG A 10 -16.50 -3.12 -20.82
C ARG A 10 -17.69 -3.10 -19.84
N GLY A 11 -18.26 -4.26 -19.51
CA GLY A 11 -19.38 -4.35 -18.56
C GLY A 11 -19.36 -5.63 -17.73
N SER A 12 -20.00 -5.60 -16.56
CA SER A 12 -20.33 -6.83 -15.81
C SER A 12 -21.76 -7.25 -16.13
N SER A 13 -21.98 -8.55 -16.33
CA SER A 13 -23.31 -9.16 -16.47
C SER A 13 -23.44 -10.26 -15.43
N SER A 14 -24.56 -10.28 -14.72
CA SER A 14 -24.92 -11.38 -13.82
C SER A 14 -25.87 -12.30 -14.58
N ILE A 15 -25.54 -13.59 -14.65
CA ILE A 15 -26.35 -14.60 -15.33
C ILE A 15 -26.77 -15.61 -14.28
N GLU A 16 -28.06 -15.67 -14.01
CA GLU A 16 -28.65 -16.77 -13.26
C GLU A 16 -28.83 -17.97 -14.20
N TRP A 17 -28.47 -19.18 -13.74
CA TRP A 17 -28.53 -20.44 -14.51
C TRP A 17 -27.58 -20.50 -15.73
N PRO A 18 -26.25 -20.35 -15.52
CA PRO A 18 -25.25 -20.30 -16.60
C PRO A 18 -25.23 -21.55 -17.50
N GLU A 19 -25.66 -22.71 -16.99
CA GLU A 19 -25.75 -23.96 -17.74
C GLU A 19 -26.71 -23.89 -18.93
N ARG A 20 -27.71 -23.00 -18.89
CA ARG A 20 -28.66 -22.79 -20.00
C ARG A 20 -28.09 -21.94 -21.14
N ALA A 21 -26.91 -21.36 -20.94
CA ALA A 21 -26.25 -20.48 -21.91
C ALA A 21 -24.76 -20.84 -22.08
N SER A 22 -24.40 -22.11 -21.87
CA SER A 22 -23.02 -22.60 -21.83
C SER A 22 -22.17 -22.19 -23.03
N GLU A 23 -22.74 -22.19 -24.23
CA GLU A 23 -22.07 -21.80 -25.49
C GLU A 23 -21.83 -20.28 -25.63
N LEU A 24 -22.47 -19.46 -24.81
CA LEU A 24 -22.42 -18.00 -24.87
C LEU A 24 -21.58 -17.37 -23.74
N LEU A 25 -21.04 -18.19 -22.84
CA LEU A 25 -20.28 -17.70 -21.70
C LEU A 25 -18.85 -17.29 -22.13
N PRO A 26 -18.35 -16.13 -21.67
CA PRO A 26 -16.99 -15.72 -21.97
C PRO A 26 -15.96 -16.66 -21.32
N ALA A 27 -14.82 -16.82 -21.97
CA ALA A 27 -13.72 -17.66 -21.47
C ALA A 27 -13.15 -17.15 -20.13
N THR A 28 -13.07 -15.83 -19.97
CA THR A 28 -12.74 -15.18 -18.70
C THR A 28 -14.04 -14.82 -17.96
N ARG A 29 -14.27 -15.43 -16.80
CA ARG A 29 -15.44 -15.16 -15.96
C ARG A 29 -15.24 -15.61 -14.53
N ILE A 30 -16.09 -15.12 -13.64
CA ILE A 30 -16.19 -15.60 -12.25
C ILE A 30 -17.54 -16.30 -12.12
N GLU A 31 -17.53 -17.52 -11.60
CA GLU A 31 -18.72 -18.30 -11.27
C GLU A 31 -18.89 -18.31 -9.74
N ILE A 32 -20.09 -17.98 -9.28
CA ILE A 32 -20.48 -18.08 -7.86
C ILE A 32 -21.54 -19.18 -7.78
N ILE A 33 -21.20 -20.25 -7.07
CA ILE A 33 -22.06 -21.42 -6.90
C ILE A 33 -22.56 -21.42 -5.48
N LEU A 34 -23.88 -21.32 -5.29
CA LEU A 34 -24.52 -21.41 -3.98
C LEU A 34 -24.95 -22.86 -3.72
N GLY A 35 -24.37 -23.48 -2.71
CA GLY A 35 -24.73 -24.80 -2.23
C GLY A 35 -25.49 -24.74 -0.91
N GLU A 36 -26.26 -25.80 -0.64
CA GLU A 36 -26.94 -26.00 0.63
C GLU A 36 -25.95 -26.41 1.74
N THR A 37 -26.34 -26.16 2.98
CA THR A 37 -25.64 -26.57 4.20
C THR A 37 -26.65 -27.23 5.15
N ASP A 38 -26.15 -27.90 6.20
CA ASP A 38 -27.01 -28.55 7.20
C ASP A 38 -27.92 -27.56 7.95
N ASP A 39 -27.50 -26.29 8.04
CA ASP A 39 -28.33 -25.19 8.54
C ASP A 39 -29.15 -24.56 7.38
N PRO A 40 -30.49 -24.55 7.44
CA PRO A 40 -31.34 -24.00 6.39
C PRO A 40 -31.22 -22.47 6.22
N ASN A 41 -30.65 -21.76 7.17
CA ASN A 41 -30.41 -20.31 7.11
C ASN A 41 -29.02 -19.95 6.57
N VAL A 42 -28.17 -20.95 6.31
CA VAL A 42 -26.81 -20.75 5.80
C VAL A 42 -26.73 -21.27 4.36
N ARG A 43 -25.88 -20.62 3.55
CA ARG A 43 -25.55 -21.05 2.18
C ARG A 43 -24.05 -21.07 2.04
N ARG A 44 -23.53 -22.11 1.37
CA ARG A 44 -22.12 -22.17 1.00
C ARG A 44 -21.93 -21.53 -0.37
N ALA A 45 -21.27 -20.38 -0.43
CA ALA A 45 -20.86 -19.79 -1.70
C ALA A 45 -19.47 -20.33 -2.09
N THR A 46 -19.35 -20.94 -3.27
CA THR A 46 -18.07 -21.29 -3.89
C THR A 46 -17.80 -20.33 -5.03
N VAL A 47 -16.67 -19.63 -4.98
CA VAL A 47 -16.25 -18.69 -6.03
C VAL A 47 -15.18 -19.36 -6.88
N ARG A 48 -15.39 -19.43 -8.20
CA ARG A 48 -14.45 -20.00 -9.17
C ARG A 48 -14.09 -18.97 -10.23
N GLY A 49 -12.80 -18.81 -10.51
CA GLY A 49 -12.32 -17.94 -11.59
C GLY A 49 -11.85 -18.75 -12.78
N LEU A 50 -12.36 -18.43 -13.98
CA LEU A 50 -11.95 -19.05 -15.24
C LEU A 50 -11.19 -18.05 -16.12
N GLY A 51 -10.29 -18.56 -16.95
CA GLY A 51 -9.41 -17.72 -17.78
C GLY A 51 -8.54 -16.80 -16.92
N THR A 52 -8.44 -15.53 -17.28
CA THR A 52 -7.64 -14.54 -16.54
C THR A 52 -8.26 -14.12 -15.20
N ALA A 53 -9.54 -14.45 -14.95
CA ALA A 53 -10.21 -14.16 -13.68
C ALA A 53 -9.76 -15.10 -12.54
N SER A 54 -9.14 -16.24 -12.88
CA SER A 54 -8.54 -17.16 -11.91
C SER A 54 -7.56 -16.45 -10.96
N ASN A 55 -6.69 -15.58 -11.48
CA ASN A 55 -5.75 -14.79 -10.68
C ASN A 55 -6.44 -13.90 -9.65
N ARG A 56 -7.59 -13.31 -10.01
CA ARG A 56 -8.36 -12.45 -9.10
C ARG A 56 -9.03 -13.27 -8.00
N VAL A 57 -9.55 -14.46 -8.32
CA VAL A 57 -10.16 -15.36 -7.32
C VAL A 57 -9.09 -15.96 -6.40
N ALA A 58 -7.92 -16.31 -6.93
CA ALA A 58 -6.77 -16.72 -6.11
C ALA A 58 -6.35 -15.59 -5.15
N ARG A 59 -6.22 -14.35 -5.66
CA ARG A 59 -5.91 -13.20 -4.80
C ARG A 59 -6.95 -12.98 -3.70
N LEU A 60 -8.23 -13.10 -4.04
CA LEU A 60 -9.31 -13.02 -3.06
C LEU A 60 -9.19 -14.11 -2.00
N ALA A 61 -8.84 -15.33 -2.39
CA ALA A 61 -8.63 -16.44 -1.45
C ALA A 61 -7.46 -16.17 -0.50
N ASP A 62 -6.34 -15.63 -0.99
CA ASP A 62 -5.20 -15.24 -0.13
C ASP A 62 -5.61 -14.17 0.89
N VAL A 63 -6.34 -13.15 0.44
CA VAL A 63 -6.87 -12.09 1.31
C VAL A 63 -7.82 -12.65 2.36
N MET A 64 -8.77 -13.49 1.97
CA MET A 64 -9.74 -14.08 2.90
C MET A 64 -9.07 -15.03 3.90
N SER A 65 -8.14 -15.87 3.45
CA SER A 65 -7.33 -16.74 4.32
C SER A 65 -6.53 -15.93 5.36
N PHE A 66 -5.93 -14.82 4.93
CA PHE A 66 -5.25 -13.90 5.83
C PHE A 66 -6.22 -13.30 6.86
N LEU A 67 -7.38 -12.81 6.44
CA LEU A 67 -8.40 -12.26 7.35
C LEU A 67 -8.98 -13.31 8.31
N ASP A 68 -9.21 -14.53 7.85
CA ASP A 68 -9.71 -15.64 8.67
C ASP A 68 -8.72 -16.02 9.78
N SER A 69 -7.41 -15.87 9.52
CA SER A 69 -6.38 -16.04 10.55
C SER A 69 -6.39 -14.94 11.62
N GLN A 70 -7.10 -13.83 11.39
CA GLN A 70 -7.23 -12.71 12.32
C GLN A 70 -8.57 -12.80 13.08
N THR A 71 -8.63 -13.63 14.12
CA THR A 71 -9.86 -13.89 14.90
C THR A 71 -10.56 -12.63 15.42
N ALA A 72 -9.77 -11.59 15.74
CA ALA A 72 -10.27 -10.28 16.16
C ALA A 72 -11.12 -9.57 15.10
N TRP A 73 -11.00 -9.92 13.82
CA TRP A 73 -11.69 -9.28 12.69
C TRP A 73 -12.68 -10.21 11.96
N LEU A 74 -12.91 -11.43 12.46
CA LEU A 74 -13.95 -12.32 11.93
C LEU A 74 -15.33 -11.65 11.94
N GLY A 75 -16.00 -11.65 10.79
CA GLY A 75 -17.31 -10.99 10.64
C GLY A 75 -17.24 -9.45 10.58
N ALA A 76 -16.06 -8.86 10.48
CA ALA A 76 -15.92 -7.44 10.20
C ALA A 76 -16.53 -7.08 8.84
N SER A 77 -17.15 -5.90 8.73
CA SER A 77 -17.53 -5.36 7.42
C SER A 77 -16.28 -4.84 6.71
N ILE A 78 -16.20 -5.11 5.40
CA ILE A 78 -15.06 -4.73 4.56
C ILE A 78 -15.52 -3.68 3.55
N THR A 79 -14.90 -2.52 3.54
CA THR A 79 -15.19 -1.44 2.58
C THR A 79 -13.91 -1.00 1.88
N TYR A 80 -13.83 -1.21 0.57
CA TYR A 80 -12.68 -0.77 -0.23
C TYR A 80 -12.61 0.76 -0.28
N LEU A 81 -11.41 1.29 -0.04
CA LEU A 81 -11.11 2.70 -0.21
C LEU A 81 -10.78 2.98 -1.68
N GLN A 82 -11.17 4.16 -2.17
CA GLN A 82 -10.83 4.58 -3.52
C GLN A 82 -9.31 4.61 -3.68
N GLY A 83 -8.83 4.03 -4.78
CA GLY A 83 -7.42 3.71 -4.98
C GLY A 83 -6.50 4.93 -4.87
N ASP A 84 -5.30 4.71 -4.35
CA ASP A 84 -4.24 5.69 -4.46
C ASP A 84 -3.54 5.57 -5.83
N ALA A 85 -2.63 6.48 -6.15
CA ALA A 85 -1.94 6.48 -7.45
C ALA A 85 -0.92 5.34 -7.62
N SER A 86 -1.09 4.23 -6.90
CA SER A 86 -0.14 3.12 -6.89
C SER A 86 -0.84 1.78 -7.10
N THR A 87 -0.06 0.69 -7.09
CA THR A 87 -0.57 -0.67 -7.29
C THR A 87 -1.14 -1.30 -6.02
N ARG A 88 -1.08 -0.63 -4.86
CA ARG A 88 -1.73 -1.11 -3.63
C ARG A 88 -3.18 -0.67 -3.58
N SER A 89 -3.98 -1.51 -2.95
CA SER A 89 -5.35 -1.19 -2.58
C SER A 89 -5.50 -1.27 -1.07
N TYR A 90 -6.45 -0.48 -0.56
CA TYR A 90 -6.80 -0.48 0.85
C TYR A 90 -8.27 -0.83 1.03
N ALA A 91 -8.58 -1.58 2.07
CA ALA A 91 -9.94 -1.80 2.53
C ALA A 91 -10.02 -1.55 4.03
N ARG A 92 -11.05 -0.82 4.46
CA ARG A 92 -11.36 -0.62 5.87
C ARG A 92 -12.15 -1.81 6.39
N LEU A 93 -11.64 -2.44 7.45
CA LEU A 93 -12.37 -3.38 8.28
C LEU A 93 -13.05 -2.61 9.40
N SER A 94 -14.33 -2.88 9.65
CA SER A 94 -15.06 -2.32 10.80
C SER A 94 -15.73 -3.42 11.61
N ARG A 95 -15.49 -3.43 12.91
CA ARG A 95 -16.10 -4.39 13.85
C ARG A 95 -16.22 -3.78 15.25
N ASP A 96 -17.41 -3.87 15.84
CA ASP A 96 -17.65 -3.46 17.24
C ASP A 96 -17.12 -2.04 17.57
N GLY A 97 -17.27 -1.10 16.62
CA GLY A 97 -16.78 0.28 16.74
C GLY A 97 -15.28 0.47 16.55
N ARG A 98 -14.51 -0.60 16.30
CA ARG A 98 -13.09 -0.57 15.97
C ARG A 98 -12.90 -0.64 14.46
N THR A 99 -11.85 0.01 13.98
CA THR A 99 -11.46 -0.03 12.57
C THR A 99 -9.99 -0.38 12.38
N ALA A 100 -9.70 -0.99 11.23
CA ALA A 100 -8.34 -1.26 10.76
C ALA A 100 -8.31 -1.17 9.23
N LEU A 101 -7.14 -0.91 8.67
CA LEU A 101 -6.94 -0.92 7.22
C LEU A 101 -6.22 -2.22 6.81
N LEU A 102 -6.88 -2.99 5.96
CA LEU A 102 -6.24 -4.01 5.15
C LEU A 102 -5.53 -3.32 3.99
N MET A 103 -4.22 -3.53 3.89
CA MET A 103 -3.41 -3.16 2.72
C MET A 103 -3.16 -4.42 1.89
N ASP A 104 -3.61 -4.39 0.64
CA ASP A 104 -3.33 -5.41 -0.37
C ASP A 104 -2.34 -4.82 -1.39
N ALA A 105 -1.11 -5.34 -1.37
CA ALA A 105 0.00 -4.85 -2.16
C ALA A 105 0.85 -6.03 -2.67
N PRO A 106 0.38 -6.74 -3.71
CA PRO A 106 1.03 -7.94 -4.17
C PRO A 106 2.40 -7.59 -4.79
N ARG A 107 3.37 -8.48 -4.62
CA ARG A 107 4.70 -8.33 -5.22
C ARG A 107 4.57 -8.14 -6.73
N GLN A 108 5.15 -7.04 -7.21
CA GLN A 108 5.17 -6.76 -8.65
C GLN A 108 6.47 -7.36 -9.22
N PRO A 109 6.40 -8.24 -10.23
CA PRO A 109 7.60 -8.73 -10.88
C PRO A 109 8.33 -7.58 -11.58
N ASP A 110 9.64 -7.72 -11.74
CA ASP A 110 10.43 -6.77 -12.50
C ASP A 110 9.89 -6.64 -13.93
N GLY A 111 9.58 -5.41 -14.33
CA GLY A 111 9.27 -5.10 -15.72
C GLY A 111 10.48 -5.37 -16.63
N PRO A 112 10.32 -5.28 -17.96
CA PRO A 112 11.47 -5.41 -18.85
C PRO A 112 12.54 -4.36 -18.50
N PRO A 113 13.83 -4.62 -18.75
CA PRO A 113 14.89 -3.62 -18.60
C PRO A 113 14.58 -2.37 -19.41
N ILE A 114 14.54 -1.20 -18.77
CA ILE A 114 14.24 0.09 -19.44
C ILE A 114 15.51 0.92 -19.62
N ARG A 115 16.50 0.80 -18.71
CA ARG A 115 17.77 1.55 -18.80
C ARG A 115 18.91 0.81 -18.12
N ASP A 116 20.10 0.81 -18.74
CA ASP A 116 21.32 0.19 -18.22
C ASP A 116 21.14 -1.30 -17.82
N GLY A 117 20.30 -2.02 -18.58
CA GLY A 117 19.96 -3.41 -18.28
C GLY A 117 19.10 -3.61 -17.01
N LYS A 118 18.62 -2.52 -16.39
CA LYS A 118 17.82 -2.54 -15.17
C LYS A 118 16.34 -2.23 -15.44
N PRO A 119 15.41 -2.91 -14.75
CA PRO A 119 13.99 -2.57 -14.77
C PRO A 119 13.74 -1.25 -14.05
N TYR A 120 12.62 -0.58 -14.36
CA TYR A 120 12.27 0.71 -13.75
C TYR A 120 12.15 0.64 -12.22
N SER A 121 11.64 -0.47 -11.69
CA SER A 121 11.58 -0.78 -10.24
C SER A 121 12.94 -0.58 -9.57
N ARG A 122 13.99 -1.12 -10.19
CA ARG A 122 15.38 -1.03 -9.71
C ARG A 122 15.99 0.35 -9.89
N ILE A 123 15.64 1.08 -10.95
CA ILE A 123 16.13 2.44 -11.23
C ILE A 123 15.52 3.45 -10.25
N ALA A 124 14.22 3.36 -10.01
CA ALA A 124 13.49 4.26 -9.13
C ALA A 124 13.59 3.86 -7.64
N HIS A 125 14.34 2.79 -7.31
CA HIS A 125 14.38 2.17 -5.99
C HIS A 125 12.98 1.89 -5.43
N LEU A 126 12.01 1.60 -6.31
CA LEU A 126 10.70 1.15 -5.90
C LEU A 126 10.88 -0.18 -5.18
N ALA A 127 10.25 -0.29 -4.03
CA ALA A 127 10.27 -1.52 -3.28
C ALA A 127 9.51 -2.59 -4.07
N GLU A 128 10.25 -3.50 -4.71
CA GLU A 128 9.71 -4.75 -5.32
C GLU A 128 8.80 -5.48 -4.31
N ASP A 129 9.20 -5.43 -3.04
CA ASP A 129 8.39 -5.77 -1.87
C ASP A 129 8.04 -4.50 -1.07
N MET A 130 6.96 -3.83 -1.48
CA MET A 130 6.45 -2.60 -0.84
C MET A 130 5.95 -2.85 0.58
N VAL A 131 5.36 -4.02 0.83
CA VAL A 131 4.83 -4.40 2.14
C VAL A 131 5.94 -4.49 3.17
N ARG A 132 7.07 -5.12 2.84
CA ARG A 132 8.25 -5.12 3.72
C ARG A 132 8.81 -3.73 3.93
N ALA A 133 8.80 -2.85 2.92
CA ALA A 133 9.25 -1.47 3.11
C ALA A 133 8.36 -0.70 4.09
N PHE A 134 7.05 -0.82 3.91
CA PHE A 134 6.05 -0.19 4.78
C PHE A 134 6.16 -0.70 6.23
N ALA A 135 6.22 -2.03 6.41
CA ALA A 135 6.35 -2.62 7.74
C ALA A 135 7.66 -2.22 8.43
N ALA A 136 8.77 -2.17 7.69
CA ALA A 136 10.09 -1.88 8.27
C ALA A 136 10.26 -0.42 8.71
N ILE A 137 9.60 0.56 8.04
CA ILE A 137 9.71 1.98 8.40
C ILE A 137 8.83 2.37 9.58
N ALA A 138 7.72 1.65 9.82
CA ALA A 138 6.77 1.96 10.87
C ALA A 138 7.41 1.98 12.28
N ALA A 139 8.20 0.94 12.61
CA ALA A 139 8.81 0.82 13.94
C ALA A 139 9.80 1.96 14.27
N PRO A 140 10.76 2.32 13.39
CA PRO A 140 11.64 3.47 13.63
C PRO A 140 10.90 4.81 13.75
N LEU A 141 9.85 5.04 12.96
CA LEU A 141 9.05 6.26 13.08
C LEU A 141 8.34 6.34 14.44
N ARG A 142 7.75 5.24 14.90
CA ARG A 142 7.14 5.16 16.24
C ARG A 142 8.17 5.32 17.35
N ALA A 143 9.37 4.75 17.18
CA ALA A 143 10.48 4.93 18.13
C ALA A 143 10.98 6.39 18.20
N ALA A 144 10.78 7.17 17.14
CA ALA A 144 10.99 8.61 17.10
C ALA A 144 9.78 9.42 17.64
N SER A 145 8.84 8.76 18.31
CA SER A 145 7.60 9.36 18.84
C SER A 145 6.71 10.00 17.76
N LEU A 146 6.80 9.53 16.51
CA LEU A 146 5.92 9.95 15.43
C LEU A 146 4.73 9.00 15.31
N SER A 147 3.57 9.55 14.95
CA SER A 147 2.33 8.79 14.75
C SER A 147 2.34 8.03 13.42
N ALA A 148 3.20 7.02 13.29
CA ALA A 148 3.12 6.05 12.20
C ALA A 148 2.15 4.90 12.55
N PRO A 149 1.38 4.38 11.58
CA PRO A 149 0.39 3.34 11.83
C PRO A 149 1.00 2.11 12.49
N GLU A 150 0.32 1.55 13.49
CA GLU A 150 0.70 0.25 14.03
C GLU A 150 0.48 -0.86 13.00
N ILE A 151 1.43 -1.80 12.92
CA ILE A 151 1.25 -3.05 12.17
C ILE A 151 0.61 -4.08 13.10
N LEU A 152 -0.68 -4.32 12.89
CA LEU A 152 -1.49 -5.26 13.68
C LEU A 152 -1.18 -6.71 13.28
N ALA A 153 -1.14 -6.98 11.98
CA ALA A 153 -0.79 -8.27 11.41
C ALA A 153 -0.06 -8.12 10.06
N GLU A 154 0.72 -9.12 9.69
CA GLU A 154 1.49 -9.12 8.43
C GLU A 154 1.53 -10.52 7.79
N ASP A 155 1.38 -10.55 6.47
CA ASP A 155 1.75 -11.66 5.59
C ASP A 155 2.62 -11.08 4.47
N LEU A 156 3.92 -11.08 4.71
CA LEU A 156 4.91 -10.47 3.83
C LEU A 156 5.14 -11.25 2.53
N ASP A 157 4.74 -12.53 2.50
CA ASP A 157 4.93 -13.40 1.34
C ASP A 157 3.79 -13.18 0.34
N ASN A 158 2.56 -13.03 0.84
CA ASN A 158 1.41 -12.65 0.02
C ASN A 158 1.25 -11.13 -0.14
N GLY A 159 2.07 -10.32 0.52
CA GLY A 159 1.98 -8.86 0.40
C GLY A 159 0.69 -8.29 0.98
N LEU A 160 0.34 -8.73 2.20
CA LEU A 160 -0.82 -8.27 2.95
C LEU A 160 -0.38 -7.69 4.29
N LEU A 161 -0.94 -6.55 4.68
CA LEU A 161 -0.80 -5.98 6.02
C LEU A 161 -2.15 -5.62 6.58
N LEU A 162 -2.30 -5.79 7.88
CA LEU A 162 -3.36 -5.18 8.64
C LEU A 162 -2.76 -4.08 9.52
N VAL A 163 -3.23 -2.85 9.34
CA VAL A 163 -2.64 -1.67 9.98
C VAL A 163 -3.70 -0.86 10.72
N GLU A 164 -3.24 -0.09 11.69
CA GLU A 164 -4.04 0.90 12.40
C GLU A 164 -4.70 1.89 11.43
N ASP A 165 -5.94 2.25 11.73
CA ASP A 165 -6.71 3.22 10.96
C ASP A 165 -6.80 4.55 11.72
N PHE A 166 -6.23 5.62 11.15
CA PHE A 166 -6.31 6.97 11.71
C PHE A 166 -7.65 7.68 11.44
N GLY A 167 -8.58 7.01 10.76
CA GLY A 167 -9.87 7.56 10.39
C GLY A 167 -9.78 8.52 9.19
N ASP A 168 -10.80 9.36 9.04
CA ASP A 168 -11.05 10.13 7.80
C ASP A 168 -10.71 11.62 7.91
N ARG A 169 -10.10 12.03 9.02
CA ARG A 169 -9.77 13.44 9.27
C ARG A 169 -8.51 13.85 8.51
N VAL A 170 -8.71 14.28 7.27
CA VAL A 170 -7.63 14.80 6.42
C VAL A 170 -7.50 16.31 6.55
N PHE A 171 -6.27 16.83 6.58
CA PHE A 171 -5.99 18.26 6.80
C PHE A 171 -6.75 19.18 5.85
N SER A 172 -6.83 18.83 4.57
CA SER A 172 -7.55 19.62 3.56
C SER A 172 -9.05 19.73 3.87
N ALA A 173 -9.68 18.65 4.31
CA ALA A 173 -11.10 18.64 4.67
C ALA A 173 -11.36 19.46 5.95
N GLU A 174 -10.50 19.32 6.95
CA GLU A 174 -10.60 20.07 8.22
C GLU A 174 -10.46 21.58 8.02
N VAL A 175 -9.55 22.00 7.12
CA VAL A 175 -9.39 23.41 6.73
C VAL A 175 -10.60 23.90 5.93
N ALA A 176 -11.05 23.12 4.93
CA ALA A 176 -12.19 23.50 4.09
C ALA A 176 -13.49 23.61 4.91
N ALA A 177 -13.68 22.75 5.91
CA ALA A 177 -14.80 22.79 6.83
C ALA A 177 -14.68 23.91 7.90
N GLY A 178 -13.56 24.63 7.96
CA GLY A 178 -13.29 25.66 8.96
C GLY A 178 -13.17 25.13 10.40
N THR A 179 -13.01 23.81 10.56
CA THR A 179 -12.94 23.16 11.88
C THR A 179 -11.58 23.41 12.55
N LEU A 180 -10.51 23.44 11.75
CA LEU A 180 -9.16 23.74 12.21
C LEU A 180 -8.51 24.80 11.33
N ALA A 181 -7.77 25.71 11.97
CA ALA A 181 -7.02 26.73 11.25
C ALA A 181 -5.83 26.12 10.49
N GLN A 182 -5.65 26.54 9.24
CA GLN A 182 -4.60 26.02 8.36
C GLN A 182 -3.19 26.19 8.96
N ASP A 183 -2.91 27.33 9.59
CA ASP A 183 -1.62 27.62 10.20
C ASP A 183 -1.27 26.64 11.33
N LYS A 184 -2.25 26.24 12.14
CA LYS A 184 -2.06 25.25 13.21
C LYS A 184 -1.71 23.88 12.65
N LEU A 185 -2.45 23.43 11.63
CA LEU A 185 -2.22 22.13 10.99
C LEU A 185 -0.86 22.10 10.28
N TRP A 186 -0.51 23.15 9.54
CA TRP A 186 0.77 23.20 8.81
C TRP A 186 1.96 23.32 9.76
N ARG A 187 1.82 24.06 10.87
CA ARG A 187 2.86 24.09 11.91
C ARG A 187 3.10 22.70 12.49
N ALA A 188 2.03 21.97 12.84
CA ALA A 188 2.15 20.59 13.34
C ALA A 188 2.84 19.66 12.32
N ALA A 189 2.51 19.75 11.03
CA ALA A 189 3.20 18.98 9.99
C ALA A 189 4.69 19.35 9.86
N VAL A 190 5.03 20.64 9.95
CA VAL A 190 6.43 21.10 9.93
C VAL A 190 7.18 20.61 11.16
N ASP A 191 6.56 20.63 12.35
CA ASP A 191 7.15 20.11 13.58
C ASP A 191 7.47 18.61 13.45
N VAL A 192 6.59 17.83 12.80
CA VAL A 192 6.85 16.42 12.45
C VAL A 192 8.05 16.29 11.52
N LEU A 193 8.18 17.13 10.49
CA LEU A 193 9.34 17.10 9.58
C LEU A 193 10.64 17.45 10.30
N VAL A 194 10.62 18.42 11.21
CA VAL A 194 11.78 18.79 12.03
C VAL A 194 12.17 17.66 12.98
N ALA A 195 11.20 17.01 13.61
CA ALA A 195 11.43 15.84 14.46
C ALA A 195 12.02 14.66 13.66
N LEU A 196 11.48 14.40 12.47
CA LEU A 196 11.97 13.37 11.56
C LEU A 196 13.42 13.67 11.11
N GLN A 197 13.73 14.92 10.74
CA GLN A 197 15.07 15.33 10.32
C GLN A 197 16.12 15.14 11.42
N ARG A 198 15.73 15.33 12.69
CA ARG A 198 16.60 15.14 13.85
C ARG A 198 16.78 13.68 14.25
N SER A 199 15.95 12.79 13.72
CA SER A 199 15.98 11.37 14.02
C SER A 199 16.97 10.66 13.06
N PRO A 200 18.01 9.99 13.58
CA PRO A 200 18.94 9.27 12.72
C PRO A 200 18.21 8.12 12.02
N ALA A 201 18.30 8.06 10.69
CA ALA A 201 17.77 6.93 9.95
C ALA A 201 18.64 5.70 10.22
N PRO A 202 18.10 4.61 10.79
CA PRO A 202 18.88 3.40 11.02
C PRO A 202 19.23 2.76 9.68
N GLU A 203 20.46 2.30 9.49
CA GLU A 203 20.88 1.66 8.24
C GLU A 203 20.10 0.36 7.96
N ARG A 204 19.70 -0.32 9.04
CA ARG A 204 18.93 -1.56 9.02
C ARG A 204 17.59 -1.34 9.71
N LEU A 205 16.52 -1.49 8.96
CA LEU A 205 15.15 -1.41 9.45
C LEU A 205 14.69 -2.81 9.87
N PRO A 206 14.36 -3.06 11.15
CA PRO A 206 13.93 -4.37 11.60
C PRO A 206 12.53 -4.72 11.06
N LEU A 207 12.28 -6.00 10.79
CA LEU A 207 10.95 -6.55 10.48
C LEU A 207 10.38 -7.27 11.71
N ARG A 208 9.05 -7.29 11.83
CA ARG A 208 8.35 -7.83 13.02
C ARG A 208 8.60 -9.32 13.21
N ARG A 209 8.53 -10.11 12.13
CA ARG A 209 8.81 -11.56 12.11
C ARG A 209 10.30 -11.93 11.95
N GLY A 210 11.21 -10.99 12.22
CA GLY A 210 12.64 -11.19 12.09
C GLY A 210 13.19 -10.83 10.71
N GLY A 211 14.50 -10.63 10.66
CA GLY A 211 15.19 -10.06 9.49
C GLY A 211 15.22 -8.53 9.51
N HIS A 212 15.80 -7.97 8.45
CA HIS A 212 15.93 -6.53 8.32
C HIS A 212 15.87 -6.12 6.85
N ARG A 213 15.44 -4.89 6.60
CA ARG A 213 15.57 -4.22 5.31
C ARG A 213 16.71 -3.21 5.40
N VAL A 214 17.65 -3.28 4.46
CA VAL A 214 18.68 -2.27 4.33
C VAL A 214 18.09 -1.08 3.58
N LEU A 215 18.21 0.11 4.16
CA LEU A 215 17.83 1.36 3.49
C LEU A 215 18.74 1.55 2.27
N PRO A 216 18.19 1.70 1.05
CA PRO A 216 19.02 1.94 -0.13
C PRO A 216 19.84 3.20 0.07
N THR A 217 21.14 3.11 -0.18
CA THR A 217 21.99 4.30 -0.20
C THR A 217 21.60 5.13 -1.42
N TYR A 218 21.03 6.31 -1.18
CA TYR A 218 20.75 7.23 -2.29
C TYR A 218 22.08 7.78 -2.81
N ASP A 219 22.51 7.30 -3.97
CA ASP A 219 23.55 7.94 -4.77
C ASP A 219 23.03 9.32 -5.23
N ARG A 220 23.88 10.35 -5.19
CA ARG A 220 23.56 11.68 -5.74
C ARG A 220 23.51 11.71 -7.28
N ALA A 221 23.88 10.63 -7.98
CA ALA A 221 23.91 10.56 -9.43
C ALA A 221 22.57 10.90 -10.13
N PRO A 222 21.38 10.46 -9.65
CA PRO A 222 20.11 10.80 -10.28
C PRO A 222 19.76 12.29 -10.16
N CYS A 223 20.25 12.98 -9.12
CA CYS A 223 20.02 14.42 -8.93
C CYS A 223 20.78 15.29 -9.94
N ARG A 224 21.88 14.79 -10.54
CA ARG A 224 22.69 15.59 -11.48
C ARG A 224 22.11 15.69 -12.88
N SER A 225 21.23 14.77 -13.30
CA SER A 225 20.81 14.71 -14.71
C SER A 225 19.55 15.52 -15.05
N ARG A 226 18.87 16.15 -14.07
CA ARG A 226 17.62 16.90 -14.33
C ARG A 226 17.61 18.35 -13.89
N TRP A 227 18.65 18.79 -13.16
CA TRP A 227 18.86 20.18 -12.80
C TRP A 227 20.31 20.55 -13.13
N SER A 228 20.59 20.75 -14.43
CA SER A 228 21.78 21.50 -14.81
C SER A 228 21.53 22.95 -14.39
N CYS A 229 21.97 23.30 -13.19
CA CYS A 229 22.21 24.68 -12.85
C CYS A 229 23.35 25.13 -13.75
N SER A 230 23.03 25.87 -14.81
CA SER A 230 24.01 26.52 -15.67
C SER A 230 24.91 27.39 -14.79
N SER A 231 26.11 26.90 -14.53
CA SER A 231 27.14 27.66 -13.84
C SER A 231 27.72 28.68 -14.80
N THR A 232 27.02 29.80 -14.98
CA THR A 232 27.65 31.05 -15.41
C THR A 232 27.64 31.98 -14.21
N GLY A 233 28.77 32.02 -13.50
CA GLY A 233 29.05 33.06 -12.51
C GLY A 233 29.40 32.56 -11.11
N ILE A 234 30.70 32.65 -10.80
CA ILE A 234 31.29 32.80 -9.46
C ILE A 234 31.40 31.49 -8.65
N GLY A 235 32.60 30.94 -8.70
CA GLY A 235 32.96 29.66 -8.08
C GLY A 235 32.95 29.67 -6.55
N ARG A 236 32.43 28.59 -5.98
CA ARG A 236 32.90 28.05 -4.70
C ARG A 236 32.94 26.53 -4.80
N ARG A 237 34.10 25.98 -4.44
CA ARG A 237 34.39 24.54 -4.39
C ARG A 237 33.46 23.90 -3.35
N CYS A 238 32.71 22.87 -3.73
CA CYS A 238 32.08 21.96 -2.77
C CYS A 238 33.18 21.06 -2.20
N ALA A 239 33.80 21.46 -1.09
CA ALA A 239 34.66 20.59 -0.30
C ALA A 239 33.79 19.61 0.49
N ALA A 240 34.15 18.33 0.41
CA ALA A 240 33.63 17.28 1.26
C ALA A 240 33.94 17.58 2.72
N ASN A 241 32.99 17.38 3.64
CA ASN A 241 33.37 17.07 5.01
C ASN A 241 32.31 16.20 5.71
N ARG A 242 32.65 14.92 5.88
CA ARG A 242 32.24 14.13 7.06
C ARG A 242 33.09 14.62 8.22
N SER A 243 32.52 14.69 9.41
CA SER A 243 33.10 15.14 10.69
C SER A 243 32.87 16.61 11.05
N ARG A 244 32.21 16.82 12.20
CA ARG A 244 31.99 18.11 12.85
C ARG A 244 33.33 18.78 13.17
N PRO A 245 33.38 20.12 13.16
CA PRO A 245 33.99 20.79 14.30
C PRO A 245 33.10 21.93 14.85
N VAL A 246 33.14 22.04 16.18
CA VAL A 246 32.69 23.19 16.97
C VAL A 246 33.78 24.26 16.89
N CYS A 247 33.40 25.54 16.68
CA CYS A 247 34.31 26.67 16.90
C CYS A 247 33.61 27.76 17.75
N VAL A 248 34.25 28.08 18.87
CA VAL A 248 33.97 29.17 19.85
C VAL A 248 34.61 30.47 19.32
N PRO A 249 34.08 31.67 19.62
CA PRO A 249 34.67 32.91 19.11
C PRO A 249 35.89 33.30 19.93
N SER A 250 36.95 33.74 19.24
CA SER A 250 38.05 34.48 19.84
C SER A 250 38.25 35.79 19.09
N SER A 251 38.00 36.89 19.82
CA SER A 251 38.42 38.29 19.67
C SER A 251 38.53 38.88 18.26
#